data_AF-A0A9D6XK88-F1
#
_entry.id   AF-A0A9D6XK88-F1
#
_cell.length_a   1.000
_cell.length_b   1.000
_cell.length_c   1.000
_cell.angle_alpha   90.00
_cell.angle_beta   90.00
_cell.angle_gamma   90.00
#
_symmetry.space_group_name_H-M   'P 1'
#
loop_
_entity.id
_entity.type
_entity.pdbx_description
1 polymer ?
#
loop_
_entity_poly.entity_id
_entity_poly.type
_entity_poly.pdbx_seq_one_letter_code
_entity_poly.pdbx_strand_id
1 'polypeptide(L)'
;MKTSLDPRHQKRQQIVQELFAASANPKTKIADPKSVAVTQNLTAIDAIISDSAPEWEIAKINPIDLAILRLAIYELCFELTEPPKVVIDEAIELAKEFGGDTAPAFINGALGKALFSKTRVLKVMATKLGIEEEKLVPEANLLTDLNATDLEIADLITVLEKDLNLIPPPDISRLSTVGSILEYIEDHNE
;
A
#
# COMPACT_ATOMS: atom_id res chain seq x y z
N MET A 1 -13.71 -4.75 19.22
CA MET A 1 -13.78 -5.96 18.38
C MET A 1 -14.70 -5.62 17.23
N LYS A 2 -14.18 -5.43 16.01
CA LYS A 2 -15.04 -5.18 14.86
C LYS A 2 -15.78 -6.48 14.57
N THR A 3 -17.09 -6.43 14.61
CA THR A 3 -17.95 -7.58 14.38
C THR A 3 -18.06 -7.83 12.88
N SER A 4 -18.27 -9.08 12.46
CA SER A 4 -18.53 -9.49 11.07
C SER A 4 -19.73 -8.80 10.39
N LEU A 5 -20.40 -7.90 11.11
CA LEU A 5 -21.51 -7.07 10.68
C LEU A 5 -21.09 -5.62 10.32
N ASP A 6 -19.80 -5.27 10.44
CA ASP A 6 -19.31 -3.95 10.00
C ASP A 6 -19.51 -3.82 8.47
N PRO A 7 -20.27 -2.82 7.98
CA PRO A 7 -20.51 -2.63 6.55
C PRO A 7 -19.22 -2.46 5.74
N ARG A 8 -18.16 -1.87 6.33
CA ARG A 8 -16.86 -1.72 5.66
C ARG A 8 -16.18 -3.07 5.47
N HIS A 9 -16.27 -3.94 6.47
CA HIS A 9 -15.72 -5.28 6.40
C HIS A 9 -16.48 -6.13 5.37
N GLN A 10 -17.81 -6.11 5.40
CA GLN A 10 -18.66 -6.79 4.40
C GLN A 10 -18.37 -6.29 2.98
N LYS A 11 -18.07 -5.00 2.83
CA LYS A 11 -17.68 -4.45 1.54
C LYS A 11 -16.37 -5.04 1.03
N ARG A 12 -15.36 -5.18 1.90
CA ARG A 12 -14.10 -5.84 1.55
C ARG A 12 -14.28 -7.32 1.22
N GLN A 13 -15.11 -8.04 1.96
CA GLN A 13 -15.47 -9.42 1.65
C GLN A 13 -16.05 -9.53 0.22
N GLN A 14 -16.98 -8.65 -0.15
CA GLN A 14 -17.54 -8.60 -1.51
C GLN A 14 -16.44 -8.39 -2.55
N ILE A 15 -15.55 -7.42 -2.35
CA ILE A 15 -14.49 -7.09 -3.30
C ILE A 15 -13.50 -8.24 -3.46
N VAL A 16 -13.08 -8.87 -2.35
CA VAL A 16 -12.19 -10.04 -2.39
C VAL A 16 -12.81 -11.18 -3.18
N GLN A 17 -14.11 -11.44 -2.99
CA GLN A 17 -14.84 -12.46 -3.75
C GLN A 17 -14.90 -12.13 -5.25
N GLU A 18 -15.15 -10.87 -5.61
CA GLU A 18 -15.13 -10.40 -7.00
C GLU A 18 -13.74 -10.59 -7.64
N LEU A 19 -12.67 -10.21 -6.93
CA LEU A 19 -11.29 -10.36 -7.39
C LEU A 19 -10.88 -11.82 -7.55
N PHE A 20 -11.23 -12.68 -6.59
CA PHE A 20 -11.02 -14.12 -6.67
C PHE A 20 -11.75 -14.72 -7.88
N ALA A 21 -13.03 -14.41 -8.07
CA ALA A 21 -13.81 -14.91 -9.19
C ALA A 21 -13.29 -14.39 -10.55
N ALA A 22 -12.80 -13.16 -10.62
CA ALA A 22 -12.18 -12.59 -11.82
C ALA A 22 -10.85 -13.28 -12.17
N SER A 23 -10.06 -13.67 -11.16
CA SER A 23 -8.81 -14.42 -11.37
C SER A 23 -9.05 -15.82 -11.97
N ALA A 24 -10.15 -16.47 -11.60
CA ALA A 24 -10.50 -17.79 -12.12
C ALA A 24 -11.19 -17.73 -13.50
N ASN A 25 -11.94 -16.67 -13.76
CA ASN A 25 -12.64 -16.47 -15.02
C ASN A 25 -12.59 -14.99 -15.45
N PRO A 26 -11.81 -14.65 -16.49
CA PRO A 26 -11.70 -13.27 -16.99
C PRO A 26 -13.02 -12.65 -17.49
N LYS A 27 -14.06 -13.46 -17.73
CA LYS A 27 -15.40 -12.98 -18.11
C LYS A 27 -16.30 -12.69 -16.91
N THR A 28 -15.84 -12.91 -15.68
CA THR A 28 -16.57 -12.58 -14.47
C THR A 28 -16.93 -11.10 -14.48
N LYS A 29 -18.22 -10.80 -14.28
CA LYS A 29 -18.68 -9.43 -14.18
C LYS A 29 -18.23 -8.86 -12.85
N ILE A 30 -17.38 -7.85 -12.91
CA ILE A 30 -16.99 -7.03 -11.75
C ILE A 30 -17.99 -5.88 -11.65
N ALA A 31 -18.58 -5.71 -10.47
CA ALA A 31 -19.63 -4.72 -10.26
C ALA A 31 -19.14 -3.55 -9.41
N ASP A 32 -18.25 -3.82 -8.44
CA ASP A 32 -17.80 -2.78 -7.54
C ASP A 32 -16.74 -1.87 -8.19
N PRO A 33 -16.86 -0.53 -8.06
CA PRO A 33 -15.85 0.39 -8.58
C PRO A 33 -14.44 0.16 -8.02
N LYS A 34 -14.31 -0.24 -6.74
CA LYS A 34 -13.00 -0.54 -6.15
C LYS A 34 -12.42 -1.81 -6.76
N SER A 35 -13.23 -2.86 -6.94
CA SER A 35 -12.79 -4.05 -7.67
C SER A 35 -12.28 -3.71 -9.08
N VAL A 36 -12.99 -2.84 -9.82
CA VAL A 36 -12.56 -2.38 -11.15
C VAL A 36 -11.21 -1.65 -11.05
N ALA A 37 -11.07 -0.72 -10.11
CA ALA A 37 -9.84 0.03 -9.92
C ALA A 37 -8.64 -0.88 -9.56
N VAL A 38 -8.85 -1.90 -8.71
CA VAL A 38 -7.84 -2.93 -8.41
C VAL A 38 -7.45 -3.65 -9.70
N THR A 39 -8.42 -4.10 -10.52
CA THR A 39 -8.11 -4.80 -11.78
C THR A 39 -7.33 -3.96 -12.79
N GLN A 40 -7.58 -2.65 -12.84
CA GLN A 40 -6.87 -1.72 -13.72
C GLN A 40 -5.41 -1.50 -13.28
N ASN A 41 -5.10 -1.72 -12.00
CA ASN A 41 -3.76 -1.51 -11.43
C ASN A 41 -3.02 -2.83 -11.14
N LEU A 42 -3.53 -3.99 -11.61
CA LEU A 42 -3.00 -5.31 -11.26
C LEU A 42 -1.50 -5.44 -11.50
N THR A 43 -0.98 -4.92 -12.60
CA THR A 43 0.45 -5.04 -12.91
C THR A 43 1.32 -4.35 -11.87
N ALA A 44 0.94 -3.14 -11.43
CA ALA A 44 1.67 -2.41 -10.41
C ALA A 44 1.48 -3.04 -9.02
N ILE A 45 0.26 -3.49 -8.71
CA ILE A 45 -0.06 -4.17 -7.45
C ILE A 45 0.73 -5.48 -7.32
N ASP A 46 0.74 -6.31 -8.36
CA ASP A 46 1.45 -7.59 -8.36
C ASP A 46 2.98 -7.38 -8.31
N ALA A 47 3.51 -6.29 -8.87
CA ALA A 47 4.92 -5.93 -8.67
C ALA A 47 5.23 -5.67 -7.18
N ILE A 48 4.39 -4.87 -6.50
CA ILE A 48 4.55 -4.59 -5.06
C ILE A 48 4.42 -5.88 -4.23
N ILE A 49 3.50 -6.78 -4.57
CA ILE A 49 3.37 -8.10 -3.92
C ILE A 49 4.68 -8.89 -4.06
N SER A 50 5.23 -8.96 -5.27
CA SER A 50 6.45 -9.71 -5.56
C SER A 50 7.64 -9.18 -4.77
N ASP A 51 7.78 -7.86 -4.69
CA ASP A 51 8.85 -7.21 -3.94
C ASP A 51 8.69 -7.37 -2.41
N SER A 52 7.44 -7.38 -1.93
CA SER A 52 7.13 -7.49 -0.50
C SER A 52 7.16 -8.94 0.00
N ALA A 53 7.00 -9.92 -0.89
CA ALA A 53 7.03 -11.34 -0.58
C ALA A 53 7.94 -12.12 -1.57
N PRO A 54 9.25 -11.82 -1.63
CA PRO A 54 10.14 -12.34 -2.67
C PRO A 54 10.35 -13.86 -2.62
N GLU A 55 10.11 -14.46 -1.45
CA GLU A 55 10.15 -15.92 -1.28
C GLU A 55 8.95 -16.64 -1.91
N TRP A 56 7.91 -15.90 -2.31
CA TRP A 56 6.66 -16.44 -2.83
C TRP A 56 6.44 -15.96 -4.26
N GLU A 57 6.61 -16.86 -5.23
CA GLU A 57 6.15 -16.60 -6.59
C GLU A 57 4.64 -16.33 -6.57
N ILE A 58 4.20 -15.22 -7.17
CA ILE A 58 2.78 -14.84 -7.20
C ILE A 58 1.87 -15.97 -7.68
N ALA A 59 2.30 -16.71 -8.69
CA ALA A 59 1.54 -17.83 -9.25
C ALA A 59 1.33 -19.00 -8.27
N LYS A 60 2.11 -19.06 -7.19
CA LYS A 60 2.03 -20.08 -6.13
C LYS A 60 1.27 -19.60 -4.89
N ILE A 61 0.98 -18.31 -4.78
CA ILE A 61 0.14 -17.77 -3.69
C ILE A 61 -1.27 -18.31 -3.88
N ASN A 62 -1.92 -18.73 -2.78
CA ASN A 62 -3.30 -19.15 -2.81
C ASN A 62 -4.17 -18.04 -3.45
N PRO A 63 -5.01 -18.33 -4.45
CA PRO A 63 -5.75 -17.28 -5.16
C PRO A 63 -6.62 -16.40 -4.25
N ILE A 64 -7.10 -16.92 -3.10
CA ILE A 64 -7.85 -16.11 -2.14
C ILE A 64 -6.95 -15.15 -1.36
N ASP A 65 -5.79 -15.61 -0.91
CA ASP A 65 -4.79 -14.77 -0.23
C ASP A 65 -4.27 -13.69 -1.18
N LEU A 66 -4.07 -14.05 -2.46
CA LEU A 66 -3.68 -13.11 -3.51
C LEU A 66 -4.74 -12.05 -3.75
N ALA A 67 -6.03 -12.40 -3.73
CA ALA A 67 -7.12 -11.44 -3.84
C ALA A 67 -7.16 -10.47 -2.65
N ILE A 68 -6.92 -10.97 -1.42
CA ILE A 68 -6.82 -10.15 -0.21
C ILE A 68 -5.62 -9.19 -0.30
N LEU A 69 -4.45 -9.69 -0.69
CA LEU A 69 -3.24 -8.86 -0.88
C LEU A 69 -3.46 -7.76 -1.92
N ARG A 70 -4.09 -8.09 -3.06
CA ARG A 70 -4.35 -7.12 -4.13
C ARG A 70 -5.26 -5.98 -3.66
N LEU A 71 -6.31 -6.30 -2.91
CA LEU A 71 -7.17 -5.28 -2.32
C LEU A 71 -6.40 -4.43 -1.30
N ALA A 72 -5.69 -5.07 -0.37
CA ALA A 72 -4.98 -4.36 0.69
C ALA A 72 -3.87 -3.45 0.12
N ILE A 73 -3.10 -3.91 -0.86
CA ILE A 73 -2.06 -3.09 -1.50
C ILE A 73 -2.66 -1.93 -2.30
N TYR A 74 -3.80 -2.14 -2.96
CA TYR A 74 -4.53 -1.04 -3.60
C TYR A 74 -4.90 0.03 -2.56
N GLU A 75 -5.46 -0.37 -1.43
CA GLU A 75 -5.85 0.55 -0.35
C GLU A 75 -4.62 1.25 0.27
N LEU A 76 -3.51 0.54 0.45
CA LEU A 76 -2.28 1.05 1.06
C LEU A 76 -1.44 1.95 0.16
N CYS A 77 -1.49 1.77 -1.16
CA CYS A 77 -0.55 2.42 -2.09
C CYS A 77 -1.24 3.34 -3.09
N PHE A 78 -2.53 3.15 -3.38
CA PHE A 78 -3.23 3.88 -4.45
C PHE A 78 -4.40 4.69 -3.91
N GLU A 79 -5.22 4.12 -3.03
CA GLU A 79 -6.40 4.79 -2.50
C GLU A 79 -6.09 5.74 -1.32
N LEU A 80 -5.23 5.30 -0.38
CA LEU A 80 -4.74 6.11 0.75
C LEU A 80 -5.84 6.76 1.61
N THR A 81 -7.06 6.22 1.61
CA THR A 81 -8.20 6.81 2.35
C THR A 81 -8.32 6.35 3.80
N GLU A 82 -7.84 5.15 4.12
CA GLU A 82 -7.87 4.59 5.48
C GLU A 82 -6.45 4.46 6.06
N PRO A 83 -6.29 4.60 7.39
CA PRO A 83 -4.98 4.45 8.03
C PRO A 83 -4.38 3.07 7.72
N PRO A 84 -3.06 2.95 7.50
CA PRO A 84 -2.45 1.67 7.11
C PRO A 84 -2.75 0.53 8.08
N LYS A 85 -2.72 0.82 9.38
CA LYS A 85 -3.07 -0.15 10.42
C LYS A 85 -4.48 -0.72 10.24
N VAL A 86 -5.46 0.11 9.86
CA VAL A 86 -6.83 -0.35 9.63
C VAL A 86 -6.88 -1.29 8.44
N VAL A 87 -6.23 -0.94 7.33
CA VAL A 87 -6.17 -1.78 6.13
C VAL A 87 -5.52 -3.13 6.42
N ILE A 88 -4.40 -3.14 7.14
CA ILE A 88 -3.67 -4.35 7.53
C ILE A 88 -4.51 -5.23 8.46
N ASP A 89 -5.11 -4.64 9.50
CA ASP A 89 -5.95 -5.36 10.45
C ASP A 89 -7.15 -6.01 9.70
N GLU A 90 -7.79 -5.30 8.75
CA GLU A 90 -8.89 -5.86 7.94
C GLU A 90 -8.44 -6.97 6.99
N ALA A 91 -7.28 -6.83 6.36
CA ALA A 91 -6.71 -7.88 5.49
C ALA A 91 -6.41 -9.16 6.28
N ILE A 92 -5.91 -9.02 7.51
CA ILE A 92 -5.66 -10.14 8.43
C ILE A 92 -6.98 -10.81 8.84
N GLU A 93 -8.04 -10.05 9.11
CA GLU A 93 -9.35 -10.65 9.42
C GLU A 93 -9.92 -11.41 8.21
N LEU A 94 -9.84 -10.85 7.00
CA LEU A 94 -10.26 -11.56 5.78
C LEU A 94 -9.45 -12.86 5.58
N ALA A 95 -8.16 -12.85 5.91
CA ALA A 95 -7.30 -14.03 5.84
C ALA A 95 -7.74 -15.12 6.82
N LYS A 96 -8.20 -14.75 8.03
CA LYS A 96 -8.75 -15.70 9.01
C LYS A 96 -10.08 -16.31 8.56
N GLU A 97 -10.87 -15.56 7.82
CA GLU A 97 -12.19 -15.99 7.36
C GLU A 97 -12.13 -16.88 6.11
N PHE A 98 -11.26 -16.56 5.15
CA PHE A 98 -11.22 -17.23 3.85
C PHE A 98 -9.94 -18.02 3.56
N GLY A 99 -8.83 -17.65 4.22
CA GLY A 99 -7.51 -18.25 3.98
C GLY A 99 -7.28 -19.52 4.80
N GLY A 100 -6.05 -20.03 4.72
CA GLY A 100 -5.57 -21.12 5.57
C GLY A 100 -4.93 -20.63 6.88
N ASP A 101 -4.56 -21.56 7.76
CA ASP A 101 -4.00 -21.25 9.09
C ASP A 101 -2.77 -20.33 9.06
N THR A 102 -1.97 -20.38 7.97
CA THR A 102 -0.77 -19.57 7.79
C THR A 102 -1.03 -18.22 7.11
N ALA A 103 -2.20 -18.02 6.50
CA ALA A 103 -2.51 -16.83 5.70
C ALA A 103 -2.47 -15.52 6.52
N PRO A 104 -2.98 -15.44 7.75
CA PRO A 104 -2.91 -14.21 8.56
C PRO A 104 -1.48 -13.72 8.79
N ALA A 105 -0.55 -14.63 9.10
CA ALA A 105 0.85 -14.29 9.35
C ALA A 105 1.56 -13.88 8.06
N PHE A 106 1.31 -14.60 6.96
CA PHE A 106 1.84 -14.27 5.64
C PHE A 106 1.40 -12.89 5.16
N ILE A 107 0.09 -12.60 5.22
CA ILE A 107 -0.47 -11.31 4.80
C ILE A 107 0.06 -10.17 5.67
N ASN A 108 0.14 -10.35 6.99
CA ASN A 108 0.72 -9.33 7.87
C ASN A 108 2.19 -9.02 7.50
N GLY A 109 3.00 -10.05 7.27
CA GLY A 109 4.40 -9.87 6.88
C GLY A 109 4.55 -9.17 5.52
N ALA A 110 3.78 -9.59 4.52
CA ALA A 110 3.82 -8.99 3.19
C ALA A 110 3.36 -7.52 3.20
N LEU A 111 2.26 -7.20 3.89
CA LEU A 111 1.76 -5.82 3.97
C LEU A 111 2.65 -4.91 4.81
N GLY A 112 3.33 -5.46 5.83
CA GLY A 112 4.34 -4.74 6.60
C GLY A 112 5.49 -4.24 5.72
N LYS A 113 5.96 -5.06 4.77
CA LYS A 113 6.98 -4.66 3.78
C LYS A 113 6.42 -3.72 2.71
N ALA A 114 5.18 -3.95 2.26
CA ALA A 114 4.53 -3.11 1.24
C ALA A 114 4.38 -1.64 1.66
N LEU A 115 4.32 -1.36 2.97
CA LEU A 115 4.32 0.00 3.51
C LEU A 115 5.54 0.82 3.08
N PHE A 116 6.70 0.18 2.97
CA PHE A 116 7.97 0.81 2.60
C PHE A 116 8.16 0.85 1.08
N SER A 117 7.20 0.37 0.30
CA SER A 117 7.31 0.36 -1.16
C SER A 117 7.46 1.78 -1.70
N LYS A 118 8.40 1.96 -2.63
CA LYS A 118 8.63 3.21 -3.35
C LYS A 118 7.32 3.78 -3.93
N THR A 119 6.47 2.94 -4.50
CA THR A 119 5.17 3.34 -5.06
C THR A 119 4.31 4.04 -4.01
N ARG A 120 4.19 3.48 -2.81
CA ARG A 120 3.42 4.11 -1.74
C ARG A 120 4.00 5.45 -1.33
N VAL A 121 5.31 5.52 -1.11
CA VAL A 121 5.98 6.76 -0.69
C VAL A 121 5.72 7.88 -1.69
N LEU A 122 5.93 7.60 -2.99
CA LEU A 122 5.69 8.57 -4.06
C LEU A 122 4.23 9.03 -4.10
N LYS A 123 3.26 8.12 -3.90
CA LYS A 123 1.83 8.45 -3.85
C LYS A 123 1.47 9.35 -2.66
N VAL A 124 2.07 9.10 -1.50
CA VAL A 124 1.90 9.95 -0.31
C VAL A 124 2.51 11.33 -0.56
N MET A 125 3.71 11.40 -1.12
CA MET A 125 4.37 12.66 -1.48
C MET A 125 3.54 13.49 -2.47
N ALA A 126 3.09 12.86 -3.56
CA ALA A 126 2.25 13.50 -4.56
C ALA A 126 0.98 14.11 -3.95
N THR A 127 0.29 13.31 -3.10
CA THR A 127 -0.94 13.74 -2.43
C THR A 127 -0.69 14.89 -1.44
N LYS A 128 0.40 14.84 -0.67
CA LYS A 128 0.69 15.84 0.37
C LYS A 128 1.22 17.15 -0.18
N LEU A 129 2.05 17.09 -1.21
CA LEU A 129 2.62 18.27 -1.84
C LEU A 129 1.71 18.85 -2.93
N GLY A 130 0.67 18.11 -3.35
CA GLY A 130 -0.19 18.53 -4.47
C GLY A 130 0.55 18.51 -5.82
N ILE A 131 1.46 17.55 -5.99
CA ILE A 131 2.38 17.46 -7.12
C ILE A 131 2.09 16.20 -7.93
N GLU A 132 2.18 16.30 -9.24
CA GLU A 132 2.09 15.16 -10.17
C GLU A 132 3.25 14.17 -9.95
N GLU A 133 2.95 12.87 -9.92
CA GLU A 133 3.93 11.81 -9.63
C GLU A 133 5.11 11.80 -10.59
N GLU A 134 4.91 12.23 -11.85
CA GLU A 134 5.93 12.32 -12.87
C GLU A 134 7.04 13.32 -12.53
N LYS A 135 6.77 14.27 -11.64
CA LYS A 135 7.76 15.26 -11.16
C LYS A 135 8.61 14.71 -10.01
N LEU A 136 8.17 13.62 -9.36
CA LEU A 136 8.86 13.02 -8.22
C LEU A 136 10.00 12.10 -8.66
N VAL A 137 10.97 12.66 -9.36
CA VAL A 137 12.21 11.96 -9.74
C VAL A 137 13.24 12.02 -8.61
N PRO A 138 14.09 10.99 -8.41
CA PRO A 138 15.01 10.92 -7.26
C PRO A 138 15.90 12.16 -7.07
N GLU A 139 16.33 12.77 -8.16
CA GLU A 139 17.22 13.92 -8.17
C GLU A 139 16.51 15.24 -7.85
N ALA A 140 15.18 15.28 -7.90
CA ALA A 140 14.41 16.50 -7.68
C ALA A 140 14.54 16.98 -6.23
N ASN A 141 14.95 18.23 -6.08
CA ASN A 141 14.99 18.92 -4.80
C ASN A 141 13.59 19.41 -4.40
N LEU A 142 13.21 19.15 -3.14
CA LEU A 142 11.88 19.47 -2.64
C LEU A 142 11.60 20.98 -2.64
N LEU A 143 12.59 21.81 -2.28
CA LEU A 143 12.44 23.26 -2.21
C LEU A 143 12.58 23.91 -3.59
N THR A 144 13.64 23.57 -4.33
CA THR A 144 13.99 24.32 -5.56
C THR A 144 13.29 23.81 -6.81
N ASP A 145 13.06 22.51 -6.92
CA ASP A 145 12.51 21.91 -8.15
C ASP A 145 11.01 21.66 -8.01
N LEU A 146 10.57 21.25 -6.82
CA LEU A 146 9.17 20.95 -6.51
C LEU A 146 8.41 22.13 -5.90
N ASN A 147 9.11 23.22 -5.55
CA ASN A 147 8.54 24.41 -4.89
C ASN A 147 7.76 24.10 -3.60
N ALA A 148 8.13 23.03 -2.89
CA ALA A 148 7.58 22.75 -1.57
C ALA A 148 8.12 23.78 -0.57
N THR A 149 7.34 24.09 0.46
CA THR A 149 7.75 24.90 1.59
C THR A 149 8.34 24.02 2.70
N ASP A 150 9.13 24.61 3.59
CA ASP A 150 9.65 23.90 4.77
C ASP A 150 8.53 23.28 5.62
N LEU A 151 7.39 23.96 5.71
CA LEU A 151 6.21 23.45 6.43
C LEU A 151 5.61 22.22 5.75
N GLU A 152 5.46 22.24 4.43
CA GLU A 152 4.94 21.09 3.67
C GLU A 152 5.89 19.89 3.74
N ILE A 153 7.20 20.13 3.74
CA ILE A 153 8.21 19.08 3.90
C ILE A 153 8.13 18.49 5.31
N ALA A 154 8.04 19.31 6.35
CA ALA A 154 7.90 18.85 7.73
C ALA A 154 6.60 18.05 7.95
N ASP A 155 5.49 18.50 7.37
CA ASP A 155 4.20 17.82 7.43
C ASP A 155 4.25 16.48 6.69
N LEU A 156 4.89 16.43 5.51
CA LEU A 156 5.11 15.20 4.75
C LEU A 156 5.90 14.18 5.57
N ILE A 157 7.03 14.58 6.15
CA ILE A 157 7.89 13.71 6.96
C ILE A 157 7.11 13.19 8.17
N THR A 158 6.39 14.07 8.88
CA THR A 158 5.56 13.67 10.03
C THR A 158 4.50 12.64 9.65
N VAL A 159 3.87 12.80 8.49
CA VAL A 159 2.89 11.81 7.99
C VAL A 159 3.56 10.48 7.69
N LEU A 160 4.70 10.49 6.98
CA LEU A 160 5.43 9.28 6.64
C LEU A 160 5.90 8.55 7.90
N GLU A 161 6.45 9.28 8.88
CA GLU A 161 6.86 8.72 10.17
C GLU A 161 5.71 8.07 10.91
N LYS A 162 4.55 8.74 10.96
CA LYS A 162 3.37 8.21 11.64
C LYS A 162 2.79 6.99 10.94
N ASP A 163 2.71 7.02 9.61
CA ASP A 163 2.16 5.93 8.81
C ASP A 163 3.04 4.68 8.83
N LEU A 164 4.36 4.88 8.82
CA LEU A 164 5.38 3.83 8.79
C LEU A 164 5.89 3.46 10.18
N ASN A 165 5.44 4.16 11.23
CA ASN A 165 5.93 4.01 12.60
C ASN A 165 7.46 4.16 12.71
N LEU A 166 8.01 5.15 12.01
CA LEU A 166 9.44 5.47 11.99
C LEU A 166 9.85 6.41 13.13
N ILE A 167 11.11 6.30 13.52
CA ILE A 167 11.75 7.26 14.42
C ILE A 167 12.17 8.47 13.58
N PRO A 168 11.88 9.72 14.01
CA PRO A 168 12.27 10.89 13.24
C PRO A 168 13.78 10.96 12.97
N PRO A 169 14.22 11.44 11.79
CA PRO A 169 15.63 11.55 11.49
C PRO A 169 16.27 12.60 12.41
N PRO A 170 17.53 12.40 12.83
CA PRO A 170 18.23 13.35 13.69
C PRO A 170 18.44 14.71 13.02
N ASP A 171 18.42 14.76 11.69
CA ASP A 171 18.61 15.97 10.90
C ASP A 171 17.76 15.92 9.62
N ILE A 172 16.62 16.61 9.65
CA ILE A 172 15.66 16.71 8.55
C ILE A 172 16.28 17.39 7.31
N SER A 173 17.31 18.22 7.46
CA SER A 173 17.93 18.92 6.32
C SER A 173 18.57 17.97 5.30
N ARG A 174 18.84 16.73 5.70
CA ARG A 174 19.32 15.66 4.82
C ARG A 174 18.25 15.15 3.85
N LEU A 175 16.98 15.32 4.20
CA LEU A 175 15.82 14.91 3.39
C LEU A 175 15.45 16.03 2.40
N SER A 176 16.39 16.44 1.56
CA SER A 176 16.26 17.59 0.66
C SER A 176 15.80 17.23 -0.76
N THR A 177 15.91 15.95 -1.14
CA THR A 177 15.48 15.43 -2.44
C THR A 177 14.49 14.29 -2.30
N VAL A 178 13.74 13.99 -3.36
CA VAL A 178 12.87 12.81 -3.40
C VAL A 178 13.67 11.54 -3.12
N GLY A 179 14.86 11.41 -3.72
CA GLY A 179 15.76 10.28 -3.51
C GLY A 179 16.17 10.11 -2.05
N SER A 180 16.53 11.20 -1.38
CA SER A 180 16.91 11.14 0.04
C SER A 180 15.78 10.68 0.97
N ILE A 181 14.52 11.00 0.65
CA ILE A 181 13.36 10.47 1.39
C ILE A 181 13.18 8.98 1.11
N LEU A 182 13.32 8.55 -0.15
CA LEU A 182 13.20 7.14 -0.52
C LEU A 182 14.29 6.30 0.15
N GLU A 183 15.54 6.74 0.10
CA GLU A 183 16.67 6.08 0.79
C GLU A 183 16.44 5.99 2.29
N TYR A 184 15.99 7.10 2.91
CA TYR A 184 15.67 7.10 4.34
C TYR A 184 14.60 6.07 4.70
N ILE A 185 13.56 5.92 3.89
CA ILE A 185 12.50 4.94 4.15
C ILE A 185 13.01 3.52 3.91
N GLU A 186 13.80 3.30 2.86
CA GLU A 186 14.38 2.00 2.53
C GLU A 186 15.33 1.52 3.62
N ASP A 187 16.16 2.40 4.18
CA ASP A 187 17.08 2.10 5.29
C ASP A 187 16.37 1.69 6.59
N HIS A 188 15.07 1.95 6.71
CA HIS A 188 14.26 1.57 7.86
C HIS A 188 13.30 0.42 7.58
N ASN A 189 13.44 -0.24 6.42
CA ASN A 189 12.74 -1.47 6.07
C ASN A 189 13.49 -2.69 6.63
N GLU A 190 13.49 -2.86 7.96
CA GLU A 190 14.09 -4.01 8.67
C GLU A 190 13.10 -4.74 9.60
#